data_AF-A0A927NH36-F1
#
_entry.id   AF-A0A927NH36-F1
#
_cell.length_a   1.000
_cell.length_b   1.000
_cell.length_c   1.000
_cell.angle_alpha   90.00
_cell.angle_beta   90.00
_cell.angle_gamma   90.00
#
_symmetry.space_group_name_H-M   'P 1'
#
loop_
_entity.id
_entity.type
_entity.pdbx_description
1 polymer ?
#
loop_
_entity_poly.entity_id
_entity_poly.type
_entity_poly.pdbx_seq_one_letter_code
_entity_poly.pdbx_strand_id
1 'polypeptide(L)'
;MEFYLKIKTDFDCNISFNKFSKNLSKDKFINLKLNLNNNEKLTFNVEEENQSNHILLPYKFTLENIFNKLSSNSTNIDIFYYKNNYIIYLKKFEVIKDLNILYSDNEISIFNTFHTTITIKNTNLNLNDLYKIVEVKKINTNKIILLENEEKKYVVIFNNDNLIFQDNYNLINISKKIEIFSKINDITKHAIITNIENEVITKKIVYVNNKPKIINNSKIIPLVFLECLKIKNQKLCNYYLSDNLKEFASIDNLKLFFGDFIKLEPLGKSNSVVLFYKDKSYKIFTFSVENNKIQKIDLN
;
A
#
# COMPACT_ATOMS: atom_id res chain seq x y z
N MET A 1 -38.31 -31.46 -18.31
CA MET A 1 -39.54 -30.69 -18.00
C MET A 1 -39.46 -29.34 -18.68
N GLU A 2 -40.60 -28.86 -19.16
CA GLU A 2 -40.69 -27.61 -19.93
C GLU A 2 -40.96 -26.42 -18.99
N PHE A 3 -40.16 -25.36 -19.13
CA PHE A 3 -40.25 -24.14 -18.34
C PHE A 3 -40.34 -22.92 -19.26
N TYR A 4 -41.26 -22.00 -18.92
CA TYR A 4 -41.42 -20.72 -19.58
C TYR A 4 -40.86 -19.62 -18.68
N LEU A 5 -39.85 -18.89 -19.14
CA LEU A 5 -39.20 -17.83 -18.37
C LEU A 5 -39.42 -16.47 -19.03
N LYS A 6 -39.64 -15.47 -18.19
CA LYS A 6 -39.70 -14.06 -18.52
C LYS A 6 -38.62 -13.33 -17.75
N ILE A 7 -37.52 -13.02 -18.41
CA ILE A 7 -36.37 -12.31 -17.81
C ILE A 7 -36.54 -10.82 -18.05
N LYS A 8 -36.42 -10.01 -17.00
CA LYS A 8 -36.48 -8.54 -17.08
C LYS A 8 -35.42 -7.91 -16.16
N THR A 9 -35.14 -6.65 -16.40
CA THR A 9 -34.10 -5.84 -15.75
C THR A 9 -34.52 -4.37 -15.78
N ASP A 10 -33.98 -3.53 -14.89
CA ASP A 10 -34.11 -2.07 -14.92
C ASP A 10 -32.87 -1.37 -15.54
N PHE A 11 -31.97 -2.14 -16.17
CA PHE A 11 -30.76 -1.67 -16.85
C PHE A 11 -30.50 -2.41 -18.16
N ASP A 12 -29.83 -1.77 -19.11
CA ASP A 12 -29.44 -2.41 -20.38
C ASP A 12 -28.28 -3.40 -20.15
N CYS A 13 -28.40 -4.62 -20.68
CA CYS A 13 -27.38 -5.66 -20.51
C CYS A 13 -27.42 -6.70 -21.63
N ASN A 14 -26.33 -7.44 -21.80
CA ASN A 14 -26.32 -8.69 -22.55
C ASN A 14 -26.49 -9.85 -21.57
N ILE A 15 -27.49 -10.71 -21.82
CA ILE A 15 -27.63 -11.98 -21.12
C ILE A 15 -27.26 -13.14 -22.06
N SER A 16 -26.39 -14.02 -21.59
CA SER A 16 -25.94 -15.18 -22.36
C SER A 16 -25.94 -16.47 -21.54
N PHE A 17 -26.19 -17.59 -22.22
CA PHE A 17 -25.97 -18.93 -21.70
C PHE A 17 -25.75 -19.89 -22.88
N ASN A 18 -24.79 -20.80 -22.80
CA ASN A 18 -24.41 -21.67 -23.92
C ASN A 18 -24.18 -20.89 -25.24
N LYS A 19 -24.93 -21.20 -26.30
CA LYS A 19 -24.89 -20.49 -27.60
C LYS A 19 -25.93 -19.36 -27.71
N PHE A 20 -26.74 -19.15 -26.67
CA PHE A 20 -27.70 -18.06 -26.62
C PHE A 20 -27.02 -16.80 -26.08
N SER A 21 -27.19 -15.68 -26.77
CA SER A 21 -26.86 -14.34 -26.27
C SER A 21 -27.90 -13.36 -26.81
N LYS A 22 -28.35 -12.44 -25.96
CA LYS A 22 -29.36 -11.47 -26.34
C LYS A 22 -29.22 -10.19 -25.50
N ASN A 23 -29.31 -9.06 -26.17
CA ASN A 23 -29.40 -7.77 -25.50
C ASN A 23 -30.80 -7.64 -24.89
N LEU A 24 -30.82 -7.23 -23.63
CA LEU A 24 -31.99 -7.03 -22.81
C LEU A 24 -32.01 -5.55 -22.42
N SER A 25 -32.84 -4.76 -23.11
CA SER A 25 -33.04 -3.36 -22.72
C SER A 25 -33.84 -3.25 -21.43
N LYS A 26 -33.63 -2.16 -20.71
CA LYS A 26 -34.40 -1.76 -19.52
C LYS A 26 -35.91 -1.94 -19.73
N ASP A 27 -36.56 -2.52 -18.71
CA ASP A 27 -38.00 -2.75 -18.60
C ASP A 27 -38.63 -3.63 -19.71
N LYS A 28 -37.81 -4.23 -20.58
CA LYS A 28 -38.28 -5.20 -21.57
C LYS A 28 -38.19 -6.63 -21.01
N PHE A 29 -39.00 -7.51 -21.58
CA PHE A 29 -38.94 -8.94 -21.29
C PHE A 29 -38.22 -9.69 -22.41
N ILE A 30 -37.33 -10.59 -22.02
CA ILE A 30 -36.96 -11.73 -22.85
C ILE A 30 -37.79 -12.93 -22.42
N ASN A 31 -38.49 -13.53 -23.38
CA ASN A 31 -39.21 -14.78 -23.18
C ASN A 31 -38.32 -15.95 -23.63
N LEU A 32 -38.14 -16.93 -22.75
CA LEU A 32 -37.41 -18.17 -23.05
C LEU A 32 -38.29 -19.38 -22.77
N LYS A 33 -38.11 -20.41 -23.58
CA LYS A 33 -38.65 -21.73 -23.35
C LYS A 33 -37.48 -22.68 -23.15
N LEU A 34 -37.38 -23.29 -21.97
CA LEU A 34 -36.29 -24.20 -21.60
C LEU A 34 -36.83 -25.59 -21.32
N ASN A 35 -36.07 -26.60 -21.71
CA ASN A 35 -36.28 -27.98 -21.30
C ASN A 35 -35.12 -28.39 -20.40
N LEU A 36 -35.42 -28.65 -19.13
CA LEU A 36 -34.43 -29.05 -18.13
C LEU A 36 -34.83 -30.37 -17.48
N ASN A 37 -33.88 -31.29 -17.34
CA ASN A 37 -34.03 -32.52 -16.58
C ASN A 37 -34.00 -32.24 -15.08
N ASN A 38 -34.42 -33.20 -14.26
CA ASN A 38 -34.35 -33.04 -12.80
C ASN A 38 -32.88 -32.96 -12.37
N ASN A 39 -32.58 -32.05 -11.43
CA ASN A 39 -31.23 -31.69 -10.96
C ASN A 39 -30.30 -31.08 -12.03
N GLU A 40 -30.83 -30.66 -13.18
CA GLU A 40 -30.04 -29.95 -14.19
C GLU A 40 -29.86 -28.48 -13.80
N LYS A 41 -28.66 -27.94 -14.07
CA LYS A 41 -28.25 -26.57 -13.76
C LYS A 41 -27.99 -25.80 -15.05
N LEU A 42 -28.50 -24.58 -15.13
CA LEU A 42 -28.26 -23.65 -16.22
C LEU A 42 -27.66 -22.35 -15.69
N THR A 43 -26.45 -22.02 -16.15
CA THR A 43 -25.74 -20.80 -15.74
C THR A 43 -25.88 -19.72 -16.80
N PHE A 44 -26.35 -18.55 -16.37
CA PHE A 44 -26.45 -17.34 -17.18
C PHE A 44 -25.32 -16.40 -16.81
N ASN A 45 -24.76 -15.71 -17.81
CA ASN A 45 -23.86 -14.58 -17.64
C ASN A 45 -24.63 -13.30 -17.98
N VAL A 46 -24.42 -12.26 -17.17
CA VAL A 46 -24.97 -10.92 -17.38
C VAL A 46 -23.78 -9.96 -17.50
N GLU A 47 -23.72 -9.25 -18.62
CA GLU A 47 -22.64 -8.30 -18.95
C GLU A 47 -23.23 -6.97 -19.40
N GLU A 48 -22.47 -5.88 -19.25
CA GLU A 48 -22.91 -4.54 -19.67
C GLU A 48 -23.06 -4.46 -21.20
N GLU A 49 -24.12 -3.79 -21.66
CA GLU A 49 -24.20 -3.35 -23.05
C GLU A 49 -23.37 -2.06 -23.15
N ASN A 50 -22.25 -2.12 -23.89
CA ASN A 50 -21.27 -1.03 -24.03
C ASN A 50 -21.92 0.36 -24.05
N GLN A 51 -21.39 1.29 -23.21
CA GLN A 51 -21.63 2.75 -23.19
C GLN A 51 -22.59 3.30 -22.12
N SER A 52 -22.32 3.04 -20.84
CA SER A 52 -22.92 3.86 -19.76
C SER A 52 -21.87 4.47 -18.84
N ASN A 53 -22.23 5.60 -18.18
CA ASN A 53 -21.39 6.24 -17.14
C ASN A 53 -21.27 5.37 -15.86
N HIS A 54 -21.97 4.25 -15.81
CA HIS A 54 -21.98 3.31 -14.69
C HIS A 54 -21.33 2.03 -15.16
N ILE A 55 -20.34 1.50 -14.42
CA ILE A 55 -19.85 0.15 -14.74
C ILE A 55 -20.81 -0.84 -14.09
N LEU A 56 -21.50 -1.62 -14.91
CA LEU A 56 -22.20 -2.80 -14.42
C LEU A 56 -21.17 -3.88 -14.13
N LEU A 57 -21.08 -4.37 -12.89
CA LEU A 57 -20.21 -5.51 -12.60
C LEU A 57 -20.80 -6.74 -13.29
N PRO A 58 -20.06 -7.42 -14.20
CA PRO A 58 -20.55 -8.63 -14.81
C PRO A 58 -20.72 -9.71 -13.73
N TYR A 59 -21.81 -10.45 -13.79
CA TYR A 59 -22.08 -11.52 -12.83
C TYR A 59 -22.73 -12.73 -13.47
N LYS A 60 -22.70 -13.83 -12.73
CA LYS A 60 -23.32 -15.09 -13.13
C LYS A 60 -24.37 -15.50 -12.11
N PHE A 61 -25.44 -16.12 -12.59
CA PHE A 61 -26.41 -16.79 -11.74
C PHE A 61 -26.74 -18.16 -12.34
N THR A 62 -27.14 -19.10 -11.48
CA THR A 62 -27.48 -20.47 -11.91
C THR A 62 -28.91 -20.77 -11.52
N LEU A 63 -29.69 -21.23 -12.49
CA LEU A 63 -31.00 -21.82 -12.27
C LEU A 63 -30.85 -23.33 -12.15
N GLU A 64 -31.44 -23.93 -11.13
CA GLU A 64 -31.47 -25.37 -10.92
C GLU A 64 -32.92 -25.85 -10.92
N ASN A 65 -33.18 -26.96 -11.62
CA ASN A 65 -34.47 -27.65 -11.54
C ASN A 65 -34.44 -28.65 -10.40
N ILE A 66 -35.05 -28.32 -9.27
CA ILE A 66 -35.16 -29.19 -8.10
C ILE A 66 -36.62 -29.57 -7.92
N PHE A 67 -36.94 -30.86 -8.04
CA PHE A 67 -38.30 -31.39 -7.92
C PHE A 67 -39.31 -30.65 -8.80
N ASN A 68 -38.97 -30.45 -10.09
CA ASN A 68 -39.83 -29.77 -11.07
C ASN A 68 -40.09 -28.28 -10.78
N LYS A 69 -39.26 -27.65 -9.93
CA LYS A 69 -39.30 -26.22 -9.62
C LYS A 69 -37.96 -25.57 -9.93
N LEU A 70 -37.98 -24.40 -10.55
CA LEU A 70 -36.77 -23.61 -10.75
C LEU A 70 -36.43 -22.82 -9.49
N SER A 71 -35.17 -22.94 -9.07
CA SER A 71 -34.58 -22.19 -7.96
C SER A 71 -33.20 -21.63 -8.30
N SER A 72 -32.77 -20.61 -7.58
CA SER A 72 -31.42 -20.05 -7.64
C SER A 72 -30.97 -19.69 -6.24
N ASN A 73 -29.69 -19.90 -5.95
CA ASN A 73 -29.05 -19.43 -4.71
C ASN A 73 -28.38 -18.06 -4.89
N SER A 74 -28.49 -17.45 -6.07
CA SER A 74 -27.89 -16.14 -6.32
C SER A 74 -28.72 -15.03 -5.68
N THR A 75 -28.06 -14.16 -4.90
CA THR A 75 -28.66 -12.93 -4.37
C THR A 75 -28.94 -11.88 -5.44
N ASN A 76 -28.40 -12.07 -6.64
CA ASN A 76 -28.39 -11.07 -7.73
C ASN A 76 -29.64 -11.14 -8.60
N ILE A 77 -30.53 -12.10 -8.34
CA ILE A 77 -31.80 -12.22 -9.04
C ILE A 77 -32.94 -12.47 -8.06
N ASP A 78 -34.15 -12.08 -8.45
CA ASP A 78 -35.38 -12.51 -7.79
C ASP A 78 -36.18 -13.40 -8.75
N ILE A 79 -36.75 -14.50 -8.24
CA ILE A 79 -37.54 -15.44 -9.03
C ILE A 79 -38.97 -15.49 -8.48
N PHE A 80 -39.95 -15.27 -9.34
CA PHE A 80 -41.37 -15.35 -9.04
C PHE A 80 -42.07 -16.33 -9.98
N TYR A 81 -43.13 -16.99 -9.53
CA TYR A 81 -43.95 -17.85 -10.39
C TYR A 81 -45.36 -17.27 -10.52
N TYR A 82 -45.80 -16.99 -11.75
CA TYR A 82 -47.10 -16.39 -12.03
C TYR A 82 -47.65 -16.82 -13.40
N LYS A 83 -48.92 -17.22 -13.46
CA LYS A 83 -49.62 -17.65 -14.70
C LYS A 83 -48.76 -18.58 -15.57
N ASN A 84 -48.26 -19.67 -14.99
CA ASN A 84 -47.41 -20.68 -15.65
C ASN A 84 -46.08 -20.17 -16.20
N ASN A 85 -45.61 -19.00 -15.76
CA ASN A 85 -44.31 -18.44 -16.14
C ASN A 85 -43.46 -18.20 -14.89
N TYR A 86 -42.16 -18.46 -15.00
CA TYR A 86 -41.16 -17.95 -14.07
C TYR A 86 -40.74 -16.56 -14.50
N ILE A 87 -40.94 -15.56 -13.65
CA ILE A 87 -40.44 -14.20 -13.86
C ILE A 87 -39.11 -14.09 -13.12
N ILE A 88 -38.04 -13.77 -13.85
CA ILE A 88 -36.71 -13.54 -13.30
C ILE A 88 -36.41 -12.06 -13.40
N TYR A 89 -36.22 -11.42 -12.25
CA TYR A 89 -35.74 -10.05 -12.17
C TYR A 89 -34.24 -10.03 -11.93
N LEU A 90 -33.48 -9.43 -12.85
CA LEU A 90 -32.05 -9.19 -12.68
C LEU A 90 -31.84 -7.94 -11.82
N LYS A 91 -31.04 -8.04 -10.75
CA LYS A 91 -30.68 -6.88 -9.94
C LYS A 91 -29.48 -6.17 -10.54
N LYS A 92 -29.53 -4.84 -10.47
CA LYS A 92 -28.44 -3.98 -10.90
C LYS A 92 -27.32 -3.97 -9.86
N PHE A 93 -26.10 -4.22 -10.30
CA PHE A 93 -24.89 -4.04 -9.50
C PHE A 93 -24.02 -2.98 -10.19
N GLU A 94 -24.25 -1.72 -9.82
CA GLU A 94 -23.45 -0.60 -10.29
C GLU A 94 -22.28 -0.35 -9.36
N VAL A 95 -21.14 -0.02 -9.97
CA VAL A 95 -20.17 0.82 -9.30
C VAL A 95 -20.33 2.23 -9.86
N ILE A 96 -20.84 3.15 -9.04
CA ILE A 96 -20.91 4.56 -9.41
C ILE A 96 -19.47 5.11 -9.39
N LYS A 97 -18.96 5.48 -10.56
CA LYS A 97 -17.70 6.21 -10.70
C LYS A 97 -17.96 7.69 -10.42
N ASP A 98 -17.98 8.07 -9.15
CA ASP A 98 -17.95 9.50 -8.81
C ASP A 98 -16.55 10.04 -9.11
N LEU A 99 -16.42 10.74 -10.24
CA LEU A 99 -15.19 11.43 -10.62
C LEU A 99 -15.14 12.77 -9.89
N ASN A 100 -14.29 12.86 -8.87
CA ASN A 100 -14.04 14.08 -8.12
C ASN A 100 -12.71 14.69 -8.55
N ILE A 101 -12.74 15.78 -9.30
CA ILE A 101 -11.53 16.49 -9.75
C ILE A 101 -10.96 17.30 -8.58
N LEU A 102 -9.75 16.94 -8.15
CA LEU A 102 -9.07 17.62 -7.04
C LEU A 102 -8.25 18.82 -7.53
N TYR A 103 -7.63 18.69 -8.70
CA TYR A 103 -6.85 19.76 -9.33
C TYR A 103 -6.77 19.54 -10.83
N SER A 104 -6.77 20.62 -11.59
CA SER A 104 -6.50 20.57 -13.02
C SER A 104 -5.93 21.90 -13.48
N ASP A 105 -4.81 21.84 -14.20
CA ASP A 105 -4.28 22.92 -15.01
C ASP A 105 -3.93 22.40 -16.41
N ASN A 106 -3.17 23.18 -17.19
CA ASN A 106 -2.79 22.80 -18.56
C ASN A 106 -1.79 21.64 -18.64
N GLU A 107 -1.10 21.29 -17.55
CA GLU A 107 -0.04 20.29 -17.52
C GLU A 107 -0.36 19.08 -16.62
N ILE A 108 -1.13 19.29 -15.56
CA ILE A 108 -1.40 18.34 -14.48
C ILE A 108 -2.91 18.26 -14.24
N SER A 109 -3.45 17.04 -14.20
CA SER A 109 -4.78 16.78 -13.68
C SER A 109 -4.75 15.70 -12.62
N ILE A 110 -5.50 15.90 -11.55
CA ILE A 110 -5.57 15.01 -10.39
C ILE A 110 -7.03 14.84 -10.03
N PHE A 111 -7.49 13.59 -9.98
CA PHE A 111 -8.88 13.27 -9.71
C PHE A 111 -9.00 11.97 -8.92
N ASN A 112 -10.09 11.85 -8.17
CA ASN A 112 -10.49 10.66 -7.46
C ASN A 112 -11.59 9.95 -8.23
N THR A 113 -11.46 8.64 -8.35
CA THR A 113 -12.55 7.72 -8.71
C THR A 113 -12.63 6.66 -7.61
N PHE A 114 -12.10 5.45 -7.85
CA PHE A 114 -11.83 4.44 -6.81
C PHE A 114 -10.51 4.65 -6.09
N HIS A 115 -9.62 5.39 -6.75
CA HIS A 115 -8.30 5.74 -6.31
C HIS A 115 -7.93 7.12 -6.84
N THR A 116 -6.89 7.73 -6.26
CA THR A 116 -6.34 8.97 -6.80
C THR A 116 -5.49 8.70 -8.03
N THR A 117 -5.84 9.35 -9.14
CA THR A 117 -5.07 9.34 -10.38
C THR A 117 -4.44 10.72 -10.59
N ILE A 118 -3.15 10.74 -10.91
CA ILE A 118 -2.38 11.93 -11.28
C ILE A 118 -1.95 11.77 -12.73
N THR A 119 -2.35 12.69 -13.58
CA THR A 119 -1.99 12.73 -15.00
C THR A 119 -1.10 13.94 -15.22
N ILE A 120 0.08 13.75 -15.81
CA ILE A 120 0.95 14.83 -16.27
C ILE A 120 1.26 14.58 -17.75
N LYS A 121 0.68 15.40 -18.63
CA LYS A 121 0.70 15.22 -20.09
C LYS A 121 0.35 13.78 -20.51
N ASN A 122 1.36 12.93 -20.72
CA ASN A 122 1.23 11.54 -21.19
C ASN A 122 1.52 10.49 -20.10
N THR A 123 1.89 10.92 -18.89
CA THR A 123 2.24 10.03 -17.78
C THR A 123 1.06 9.97 -16.81
N ASN A 124 0.52 8.78 -16.59
CA ASN A 124 -0.50 8.52 -15.60
C ASN A 124 0.09 7.76 -14.42
N LEU A 125 -0.19 8.25 -13.22
CA LEU A 125 0.12 7.58 -11.95
C LEU A 125 -1.17 7.31 -11.20
N ASN A 126 -1.44 6.04 -10.94
CA ASN A 126 -2.55 5.61 -10.10
C ASN A 126 -2.00 5.25 -8.72
N LEU A 127 -2.50 5.93 -7.69
CA LEU A 127 -2.25 5.57 -6.30
C LEU A 127 -3.26 4.50 -5.87
N ASN A 128 -3.04 3.78 -4.77
CA ASN A 128 -4.00 2.78 -4.30
C ASN A 128 -5.08 3.36 -3.38
N ASP A 129 -4.76 4.49 -2.73
CA ASP A 129 -5.63 5.15 -1.77
C ASP A 129 -6.27 6.40 -2.39
N LEU A 130 -7.33 6.89 -1.75
CA LEU A 130 -7.92 8.19 -2.04
C LEU A 130 -7.22 9.27 -1.21
N TYR A 131 -6.77 10.32 -1.88
CA TYR A 131 -6.09 11.47 -1.29
C TYR A 131 -6.85 12.77 -1.55
N LYS A 132 -6.53 13.78 -0.76
CA LYS A 132 -6.79 15.19 -1.01
C LYS A 132 -5.47 15.88 -1.36
N ILE A 133 -5.55 16.97 -2.11
CA ILE A 133 -4.36 17.76 -2.46
C ILE A 133 -4.08 18.75 -1.35
N VAL A 134 -2.85 18.71 -0.86
CA VAL A 134 -2.32 19.72 0.07
C VAL A 134 -1.70 20.85 -0.73
N GLU A 135 -0.85 20.50 -1.69
CA GLU A 135 -0.07 21.50 -2.42
C GLU A 135 0.47 20.95 -3.75
N VAL A 136 0.55 21.83 -4.75
CA VAL A 136 1.29 21.59 -6.00
C VAL A 136 2.32 22.71 -6.15
N LYS A 137 3.60 22.35 -6.30
CA LYS A 137 4.73 23.29 -6.41
C LYS A 137 5.66 22.93 -7.55
N LYS A 138 6.36 23.93 -8.09
CA LYS A 138 7.42 23.75 -9.09
C LYS A 138 8.72 24.38 -8.62
N ILE A 139 9.80 23.62 -8.64
CA ILE A 139 11.16 24.07 -8.30
C ILE A 139 12.13 23.54 -9.32
N ASN A 140 12.82 24.45 -10.00
CA ASN A 140 13.67 24.13 -11.15
C ASN A 140 12.84 23.30 -12.16
N THR A 141 13.34 22.12 -12.55
CA THR A 141 12.67 21.17 -13.44
C THR A 141 11.72 20.20 -12.71
N ASN A 142 11.63 20.27 -11.38
CA ASN A 142 10.81 19.38 -10.56
C ASN A 142 9.40 19.94 -10.31
N LYS A 143 8.38 19.13 -10.58
CA LYS A 143 6.99 19.31 -10.15
C LYS A 143 6.76 18.43 -8.92
N ILE A 144 6.27 19.03 -7.85
CA ILE A 144 6.08 18.39 -6.54
C ILE A 144 4.59 18.44 -6.23
N ILE A 145 3.99 17.28 -5.98
CA ILE A 145 2.58 17.13 -5.61
C ILE A 145 2.55 16.54 -4.20
N LEU A 146 1.97 17.29 -3.27
CA LEU A 146 1.77 16.88 -1.88
C LEU A 146 0.30 16.50 -1.68
N LEU A 147 0.11 15.29 -1.18
CA LEU A 147 -1.18 14.65 -1.00
C LEU A 147 -1.32 14.19 0.45
N GLU A 148 -2.53 14.21 0.96
CA GLU A 148 -2.82 13.65 2.27
C GLU A 148 -4.17 12.93 2.31
N ASN A 149 -4.26 11.92 3.15
CA ASN A 149 -5.52 11.32 3.57
C ASN A 149 -5.54 11.24 5.11
N GLU A 150 -6.55 10.60 5.68
CA GLU A 150 -6.70 10.53 7.15
C GLU A 150 -5.52 9.85 7.85
N GLU A 151 -4.78 8.99 7.15
CA GLU A 151 -3.73 8.15 7.75
C GLU A 151 -2.30 8.58 7.36
N LYS A 152 -2.12 9.14 6.15
CA LYS A 152 -0.81 9.24 5.50
C LYS A 152 -0.67 10.57 4.76
N LYS A 153 0.57 11.06 4.73
CA LYS A 153 1.00 12.10 3.80
C LYS A 153 1.88 11.46 2.73
N TYR A 154 1.61 11.80 1.48
CA TYR A 154 2.22 11.19 0.30
C TYR A 154 2.75 12.26 -0.63
N VAL A 155 3.97 12.08 -1.13
CA VAL A 155 4.61 13.03 -2.05
C VAL A 155 4.91 12.33 -3.36
N VAL A 156 4.64 13.02 -4.45
CA VAL A 156 4.99 12.60 -5.80
C VAL A 156 5.81 13.71 -6.45
N ILE A 157 6.94 13.35 -7.06
CA ILE A 157 7.84 14.30 -7.72
C ILE A 157 8.14 13.82 -9.13
N PHE A 158 7.94 14.74 -10.08
CA PHE A 158 8.26 14.55 -11.47
C PHE A 158 9.39 15.51 -11.88
N ASN A 159 10.37 15.02 -12.66
CA ASN A 159 11.35 15.86 -13.34
C ASN A 159 11.07 15.84 -14.84
N ASN A 160 10.86 17.00 -15.47
CA ASN A 160 10.55 17.08 -16.91
C ASN A 160 9.46 16.07 -17.34
N ASP A 161 8.38 15.98 -16.56
CA ASP A 161 7.22 15.08 -16.76
C ASP A 161 7.47 13.58 -16.52
N ASN A 162 8.69 13.18 -16.14
CA ASN A 162 9.02 11.81 -15.71
C ASN A 162 8.89 11.66 -14.20
N LEU A 163 8.22 10.60 -13.74
CA LEU A 163 8.15 10.27 -12.31
C LEU A 163 9.54 9.88 -11.81
N ILE A 164 10.10 10.65 -10.87
CA ILE A 164 11.42 10.37 -10.29
C ILE A 164 11.33 9.91 -8.83
N PHE A 165 10.28 10.30 -8.10
CA PHE A 165 10.12 9.92 -6.71
C PHE A 165 8.65 9.87 -6.30
N GLN A 166 8.30 8.84 -5.53
CA GLN A 166 7.02 8.76 -4.83
C GLN A 166 7.21 7.98 -3.51
N ASP A 167 6.72 8.52 -2.39
CA ASP A 167 6.74 7.83 -1.10
C ASP A 167 5.84 8.54 -0.08
N ASN A 168 5.61 7.86 1.05
CA ASN A 168 5.07 8.49 2.25
C ASN A 168 6.12 9.43 2.88
N TYR A 169 5.66 10.53 3.46
CA TYR A 169 6.54 11.47 4.17
C TYR A 169 5.93 11.92 5.50
N ASN A 170 6.77 12.38 6.41
CA ASN A 170 6.36 13.04 7.64
C ASN A 170 6.52 14.56 7.56
N LEU A 171 7.67 14.99 7.04
CA LEU A 171 8.03 16.39 6.85
C LEU A 171 8.72 16.54 5.50
N ILE A 172 8.45 17.64 4.83
CA ILE A 172 9.14 18.01 3.60
C ILE A 172 9.60 19.46 3.71
N ASN A 173 10.88 19.69 3.41
CA ASN A 173 11.46 21.02 3.33
C ASN A 173 11.76 21.33 1.88
N ILE A 174 11.14 22.39 1.40
CA ILE A 174 11.14 22.74 -0.01
C ILE A 174 11.85 24.10 -0.16
N SER A 175 13.07 24.08 -0.71
CA SER A 175 13.89 25.28 -0.93
C SER A 175 14.57 25.25 -2.30
N LYS A 176 15.90 25.42 -2.40
CA LYS A 176 16.67 25.16 -3.63
C LYS A 176 16.82 23.67 -3.93
N LYS A 177 16.72 22.84 -2.89
CA LYS A 177 16.69 21.37 -2.94
C LYS A 177 15.43 20.88 -2.23
N ILE A 178 15.01 19.65 -2.53
CA ILE A 178 13.86 19.01 -1.88
C ILE A 178 14.41 18.01 -0.87
N GLU A 179 14.12 18.22 0.41
CA GLU A 179 14.48 17.28 1.48
C GLU A 179 13.22 16.63 2.06
N ILE A 180 13.12 15.31 1.95
CA ILE A 180 11.94 14.53 2.35
C ILE A 180 12.32 13.65 3.54
N PHE A 181 11.63 13.83 4.66
CA PHE A 181 11.82 13.02 5.86
C PHE A 181 10.75 11.93 5.89
N SER A 182 11.14 10.68 5.63
CA SER A 182 10.28 9.50 5.80
C SER A 182 10.71 8.71 7.03
N LYS A 183 9.74 8.27 7.84
CA LYS A 183 10.05 7.57 9.11
C LYS A 183 10.21 6.08 8.86
N ILE A 184 11.37 5.51 9.22
CA ILE A 184 11.51 4.06 9.38
C ILE A 184 11.38 3.76 10.88
N ASN A 185 10.29 3.12 11.29
CA ASN A 185 10.17 2.70 12.68
C ASN A 185 11.04 1.46 12.95
N ASP A 186 12.22 1.68 13.52
CA ASP A 186 12.97 0.68 14.29
C ASP A 186 13.07 1.10 15.77
N ILE A 187 13.62 0.23 16.64
CA ILE A 187 13.79 0.46 18.10
C ILE A 187 14.48 1.82 18.38
N THR A 188 15.28 2.27 17.43
CA THR A 188 16.09 3.48 17.43
C THR A 188 15.43 4.66 16.72
N LYS A 189 14.17 4.59 16.28
CA LYS A 189 13.42 5.73 15.71
C LYS A 189 14.19 6.50 14.63
N HIS A 190 14.76 5.79 13.66
CA HIS A 190 15.39 6.44 12.53
C HIS A 190 14.38 7.09 11.56
N ALA A 191 14.86 8.03 10.76
CA ALA A 191 14.21 8.55 9.57
C ALA A 191 15.17 8.42 8.39
N ILE A 192 14.64 8.21 7.19
CA ILE A 192 15.36 8.43 5.95
C ILE A 192 15.14 9.90 5.58
N ILE A 193 16.22 10.62 5.38
CA ILE A 193 16.21 11.85 4.61
C ILE A 193 16.50 11.46 3.16
N THR A 194 15.55 11.77 2.27
CA THR A 194 15.77 11.72 0.83
C THR A 194 15.99 13.14 0.32
N ASN A 195 17.15 13.40 -0.25
CA ASN A 195 17.49 14.67 -0.87
C ASN A 195 17.38 14.54 -2.39
N ILE A 196 16.65 15.45 -3.02
CA ILE A 196 16.44 15.50 -4.46
C ILE A 196 16.89 16.86 -4.99
N GLU A 197 17.80 16.82 -5.95
CA GLU A 197 18.30 17.97 -6.69
C GLU A 197 18.28 17.63 -8.18
N ASN A 198 17.36 18.24 -8.93
CA ASN A 198 17.01 17.83 -10.29
C ASN A 198 16.62 16.33 -10.32
N GLU A 199 17.35 15.50 -11.06
CA GLU A 199 17.14 14.05 -11.15
C GLU A 199 17.96 13.24 -10.13
N VAL A 200 18.90 13.88 -9.42
CA VAL A 200 19.79 13.17 -8.50
C VAL A 200 19.08 12.96 -7.16
N ILE A 201 18.95 11.68 -6.77
CA ILE A 201 18.31 11.26 -5.52
C ILE A 201 19.35 10.62 -4.61
N THR A 202 19.51 11.17 -3.40
CA THR A 202 20.36 10.59 -2.36
C THR A 202 19.57 10.31 -1.10
N LYS A 203 19.84 9.17 -0.45
CA LYS A 203 19.17 8.75 0.79
C LYS A 203 20.16 8.63 1.93
N LYS A 204 19.82 9.17 3.09
CA LYS A 204 20.60 9.06 4.34
C LYS A 204 19.69 8.67 5.50
N ILE A 205 20.13 7.72 6.31
CA ILE A 205 19.44 7.36 7.55
C ILE A 205 19.94 8.29 8.67
N VAL A 206 19.01 8.92 9.37
CA VAL A 206 19.27 9.82 10.50
C VAL A 206 18.39 9.45 11.68
N TYR A 207 18.73 9.88 12.88
CA TYR A 207 17.91 9.68 14.07
C TYR A 207 16.91 10.83 14.23
N VAL A 208 15.65 10.51 14.54
CA VAL A 208 14.63 11.54 14.76
C VAL A 208 14.71 12.03 16.21
N ASN A 209 15.04 13.32 16.33
CA ASN A 209 15.27 14.14 17.54
C ASN A 209 16.76 14.34 17.88
N ASN A 210 17.16 15.62 17.99
CA ASN A 210 18.48 16.08 18.43
C ASN A 210 18.90 15.63 19.85
N LYS A 211 18.08 14.78 20.50
CA LYS A 211 18.40 14.07 21.72
C LYS A 211 17.98 12.60 21.51
N PRO A 212 18.89 11.64 21.71
CA PRO A 212 18.52 10.24 21.76
C PRO A 212 17.38 10.08 22.76
N LYS A 213 16.33 9.32 22.39
CA LYS A 213 15.36 8.88 23.38
C LYS A 213 16.13 8.04 24.39
N ILE A 214 16.27 8.56 25.60
CA ILE A 214 17.01 7.89 26.66
C ILE A 214 16.23 6.62 26.99
N ILE A 215 16.79 5.48 26.61
CA ILE A 215 16.24 4.18 26.95
C ILE A 215 16.84 3.83 28.30
N ASN A 216 16.03 3.92 29.35
CA ASN A 216 16.41 3.56 30.72
C ASN A 216 16.31 2.05 30.95
N ASN A 217 16.86 1.26 30.02
CA ASN A 217 16.90 -0.19 30.13
C ASN A 217 18.30 -0.66 29.76
N SER A 218 19.04 -1.10 30.78
CA SER A 218 20.42 -1.59 30.66
C SER A 218 20.59 -2.67 29.60
N LYS A 219 19.56 -3.49 29.34
CA LYS A 219 19.60 -4.59 28.36
C LYS A 219 19.48 -4.13 26.91
N ILE A 220 18.84 -2.98 26.66
CA ILE A 220 18.59 -2.48 25.31
C ILE A 220 19.75 -1.60 24.82
N ILE A 221 20.48 -0.98 25.75
CA ILE A 221 21.57 -0.05 25.44
C ILE A 221 22.64 -0.65 24.51
N PRO A 222 23.13 -1.88 24.71
CA PRO A 222 24.11 -2.48 23.80
C PRO A 222 23.59 -2.64 22.37
N LEU A 223 22.33 -3.07 22.21
CA LEU A 223 21.70 -3.23 20.90
C LEU A 223 21.61 -1.89 20.17
N VAL A 224 21.16 -0.85 20.89
CA VAL A 224 21.01 0.48 20.32
C VAL A 224 22.36 1.10 19.96
N PHE A 225 23.38 0.93 20.81
CA PHE A 225 24.74 1.36 20.51
C PHE A 225 25.28 0.70 19.23
N LEU A 226 25.11 -0.62 19.09
CA LEU A 226 25.55 -1.36 17.91
C LEU A 226 24.75 -0.96 16.65
N GLU A 227 23.44 -0.73 16.76
CA GLU A 227 22.66 -0.18 15.64
C GLU A 227 23.15 1.22 15.23
N CYS A 228 23.52 2.08 16.20
CA CYS A 228 24.12 3.38 15.91
C CYS A 228 25.46 3.24 15.16
N LEU A 229 26.27 2.23 15.50
CA LEU A 229 27.53 1.93 14.82
C LEU A 229 27.29 1.46 13.39
N LYS A 230 26.30 0.58 13.19
CA LYS A 230 25.89 0.08 11.87
C LYS A 230 25.52 1.21 10.91
N ILE A 231 24.82 2.24 11.40
CA ILE A 231 24.45 3.43 10.61
C ILE A 231 25.51 4.55 10.61
N LYS A 232 26.70 4.30 11.17
CA LYS A 232 27.82 5.25 11.25
C LYS A 232 27.49 6.58 11.95
N ASN A 233 26.64 6.56 12.99
CA ASN A 233 26.27 7.77 13.74
C ASN A 233 27.15 7.94 14.99
N GLN A 234 28.29 8.63 14.82
CA GLN A 234 29.30 8.83 15.87
C GLN A 234 28.75 9.48 17.14
N LYS A 235 27.94 10.54 16.98
CA LYS A 235 27.40 11.29 18.12
C LYS A 235 26.50 10.42 19.00
N LEU A 236 25.73 9.52 18.39
CA LEU A 236 24.89 8.57 19.12
C LEU A 236 25.68 7.42 19.73
N CYS A 237 26.65 6.86 19.01
CA CYS A 237 27.56 5.87 19.57
C CYS A 237 28.18 6.43 20.86
N ASN A 238 28.75 7.64 20.78
CA ASN A 238 29.32 8.34 21.92
C ASN A 238 28.29 8.62 23.02
N TYR A 239 27.02 8.87 22.69
CA TYR A 239 26.01 9.06 23.72
C TYR A 239 25.88 7.82 24.63
N TYR A 240 25.95 6.60 24.09
CA TYR A 240 25.80 5.38 24.91
C TYR A 240 27.09 4.94 25.60
N LEU A 241 28.22 5.55 25.29
CA LEU A 241 29.51 5.26 25.93
C LEU A 241 29.71 6.11 27.19
N SER A 242 30.42 5.57 28.18
CA SER A 242 30.99 6.35 29.28
C SER A 242 32.05 7.32 28.76
N ASP A 243 32.36 8.37 29.54
CA ASP A 243 33.33 9.39 29.12
C ASP A 243 34.70 8.79 28.83
N ASN A 244 35.12 7.80 29.64
CA ASN A 244 36.36 7.06 29.44
C ASN A 244 36.43 6.32 28.09
N LEU A 245 35.30 5.82 27.57
CA LEU A 245 35.28 5.13 26.28
C LEU A 245 35.16 6.10 25.10
N LYS A 246 34.51 7.26 25.27
CA LYS A 246 34.34 8.25 24.20
C LYS A 246 35.66 8.75 23.63
N GLU A 247 36.69 8.88 24.47
CA GLU A 247 38.01 9.38 24.08
C GLU A 247 38.71 8.48 23.05
N PHE A 248 38.40 7.18 23.06
CA PHE A 248 39.05 6.19 22.18
C PHE A 248 38.16 5.71 21.02
N ALA A 249 36.88 6.08 21.05
CA ALA A 249 35.83 5.48 20.24
C ALA A 249 35.47 6.27 18.98
N SER A 250 36.42 6.58 18.10
CA SER A 250 36.08 7.06 16.75
C SER A 250 35.26 6.00 15.99
N ILE A 251 34.45 6.42 15.01
CA ILE A 251 33.58 5.49 14.26
C ILE A 251 34.41 4.40 13.57
N ASP A 252 35.61 4.78 13.12
CA ASP A 252 36.55 3.90 12.44
C ASP A 252 37.18 2.90 13.42
N ASN A 253 37.56 3.35 14.62
CA ASN A 253 38.07 2.46 15.66
C ASN A 253 37.00 1.47 16.13
N LEU A 254 35.76 1.93 16.31
CA LEU A 254 34.63 1.08 16.66
C LEU A 254 34.33 0.07 15.54
N LYS A 255 34.38 0.50 14.28
CA LYS A 255 34.22 -0.40 13.13
C LYS A 255 35.34 -1.42 13.03
N LEU A 256 36.58 -1.04 13.29
CA LEU A 256 37.70 -1.97 13.32
C LEU A 256 37.52 -3.01 14.44
N PHE A 257 37.05 -2.58 15.62
CA PHE A 257 36.82 -3.45 16.76
C PHE A 257 35.66 -4.43 16.55
N PHE A 258 34.49 -3.93 16.11
CA PHE A 258 33.28 -4.74 15.93
C PHE A 258 33.15 -5.40 14.56
N GLY A 259 33.90 -4.94 13.55
CA GLY A 259 33.77 -5.39 12.16
C GLY A 259 32.47 -4.94 11.48
N ASP A 260 32.35 -5.26 10.19
CA ASP A 260 31.14 -4.98 9.40
C ASP A 260 30.10 -6.12 9.53
N PHE A 261 29.44 -6.18 10.69
CA PHE A 261 28.36 -7.13 10.94
C PHE A 261 27.08 -6.76 10.17
N ILE A 262 26.28 -7.76 9.84
CA ILE A 262 25.03 -7.61 9.07
C ILE A 262 23.77 -7.74 9.95
N LYS A 263 23.85 -8.54 11.00
CA LYS A 263 22.75 -8.83 11.92
C LYS A 263 23.27 -8.87 13.36
N LEU A 264 22.42 -8.48 14.30
CA LEU A 264 22.70 -8.58 15.73
C LEU A 264 21.50 -9.19 16.45
N GLU A 265 21.75 -9.96 17.50
CA GLU A 265 20.72 -10.57 18.34
C GLU A 265 21.11 -10.51 19.82
N PRO A 266 20.16 -10.24 20.75
CA PRO A 266 20.44 -10.32 22.18
C PRO A 266 20.67 -11.77 22.60
N LEU A 267 21.65 -11.99 23.48
CA LEU A 267 21.97 -13.31 24.01
C LEU A 267 21.57 -13.43 25.48
N GLY A 268 20.50 -14.19 25.73
CA GLY A 268 20.06 -14.54 27.09
C GLY A 268 19.57 -13.36 27.93
N LYS A 269 19.77 -13.44 29.25
CA LYS A 269 19.33 -12.41 30.21
C LYS A 269 20.40 -11.36 30.54
N SER A 270 21.63 -11.51 30.03
CA SER A 270 22.74 -10.59 30.24
C SER A 270 22.76 -9.49 29.18
N ASN A 271 23.61 -8.48 29.37
CA ASN A 271 23.87 -7.43 28.37
C ASN A 271 24.83 -7.95 27.30
N SER A 272 24.52 -9.09 26.69
CA SER A 272 25.34 -9.71 25.65
C SER A 272 24.63 -9.66 24.31
N VAL A 273 25.39 -9.42 23.25
CA VAL A 273 24.88 -9.33 21.88
C VAL A 273 25.74 -10.19 20.97
N VAL A 274 25.09 -11.02 20.17
CA VAL A 274 25.73 -11.78 19.09
C VAL A 274 25.71 -10.91 17.83
N LEU A 275 26.87 -10.74 17.21
CA LEU A 275 27.02 -10.11 15.89
C LEU A 275 27.28 -11.18 14.84
N PHE A 276 26.52 -11.17 13.75
CA PHE A 276 26.68 -12.08 12.62
C PHE A 276 27.28 -11.35 11.41
N TYR A 277 28.20 -12.00 10.72
CA TYR A 277 28.95 -11.43 9.60
C TYR A 277 28.60 -12.13 8.27
N LYS A 278 29.01 -11.52 7.15
CA LYS A 278 28.71 -12.02 5.79
C LYS A 278 29.30 -13.40 5.51
N ASP A 279 30.44 -13.71 6.11
CA ASP A 279 31.13 -15.00 6.01
C ASP A 279 30.49 -16.09 6.88
N LYS A 280 29.33 -15.81 7.48
CA LYS A 280 28.59 -16.67 8.43
C LYS A 280 29.31 -16.88 9.76
N SER A 281 30.41 -16.17 10.03
CA SER A 281 31.01 -16.13 11.37
C SER A 281 30.13 -15.32 12.32
N TYR A 282 30.34 -15.51 13.62
CA TYR A 282 29.71 -14.70 14.65
C TYR A 282 30.72 -14.36 15.76
N LYS A 283 30.49 -13.23 16.43
CA LYS A 283 31.23 -12.80 17.62
C LYS A 283 30.25 -12.42 18.71
N ILE A 284 30.58 -12.73 19.96
CA ILE A 284 29.74 -12.40 21.11
C ILE A 284 30.43 -11.28 21.88
N PHE A 285 29.70 -10.19 22.07
CA PHE A 285 30.17 -9.08 22.88
C PHE A 285 29.32 -8.98 24.14
N THR A 286 29.98 -8.84 25.29
CA THR A 286 29.32 -8.61 26.57
C THR A 286 29.63 -7.18 27.03
N PHE A 287 28.58 -6.49 27.47
CA PHE A 287 28.63 -5.07 27.79
C PHE A 287 28.35 -4.86 29.28
N SER A 288 29.27 -4.21 29.99
CA SER A 288 28.96 -3.66 31.31
C SER A 288 28.22 -2.34 31.13
N VAL A 289 27.02 -2.22 31.70
CA VAL A 289 26.18 -1.02 31.56
C VAL A 289 25.82 -0.48 32.94
N GLU A 290 26.19 0.77 33.20
CA GLU A 290 25.91 1.48 34.44
C GLU A 290 25.44 2.90 34.12
N ASN A 291 24.42 3.41 34.84
CA ASN A 291 23.82 4.73 34.60
C ASN A 291 23.43 4.97 33.12
N ASN A 292 22.90 3.91 32.49
CA ASN A 292 22.56 3.88 31.07
C ASN A 292 23.72 4.17 30.10
N LYS A 293 24.97 3.94 30.54
CA LYS A 293 26.19 4.03 29.72
C LYS A 293 26.94 2.71 29.73
N ILE A 294 27.50 2.36 28.58
CA ILE A 294 28.44 1.26 28.44
C ILE A 294 29.74 1.70 29.11
N GLN A 295 30.14 0.96 30.13
CA GLN A 295 31.36 1.18 30.89
C GLN A 295 32.52 0.34 30.35
N LYS A 296 32.21 -0.87 29.87
CA LYS A 296 33.18 -1.84 29.39
C LYS A 296 32.56 -2.72 28.31
N ILE A 297 33.38 -3.13 27.35
CA ILE A 297 33.01 -4.03 26.26
C ILE A 297 34.04 -5.16 26.26
N ASP A 298 33.57 -6.38 26.48
CA ASP A 298 34.40 -7.58 26.47
C ASP A 298 34.02 -8.45 25.25
N LEU A 299 35.04 -8.94 24.54
CA LEU A 299 34.88 -9.92 23.45
C LEU A 299 35.02 -11.32 24.05
N ASN A 300 34.02 -12.17 23.85
CA ASN A 300 33.99 -13.57 24.28
C ASN A 300 34.03 -14.52 23.08
#